data_AF-A0A1F4FB42-F1
#
_entry.id   AF-A0A1F4FB42-F1
#
_cell.length_a   1.000
_cell.length_b   1.000
_cell.length_c   1.000
_cell.angle_alpha   90.00
_cell.angle_beta   90.00
_cell.angle_gamma   90.00
#
_symmetry.space_group_name_H-M   'P 1'
#
loop_
_entity.id
_entity.type
_entity.pdbx_description
1 polymer ?
#
loop_
_entity_poly.entity_id
_entity_poly.type
_entity_poly.pdbx_seq_one_letter_code
_entity_poly.pdbx_strand_id
1 'polypeptide(L)'
;MPGGAWIAIAFFFLLSAAALTSAVSLLEVPVAIAGRLGVSRASAAVAIALCAFLAGVPSALGSGPWREVSLAGRQILEAVDFLAADLLLPVVGILVTLFAGWVLPRDEALRHCGLPRPLAHAWHAALRYLAPAAMLVTLITLAFD
;
A
#
# COMPACT_ATOMS: atom_id res chain seq x y z
N MET A 1 17.78 22.01 -20.16
CA MET A 1 17.03 22.10 -21.43
C MET A 1 16.44 23.50 -21.54
N PRO A 2 16.53 24.20 -22.68
CA PRO A 2 15.75 25.41 -22.93
C PRO A 2 14.26 25.12 -22.67
N GLY A 3 13.57 26.00 -21.93
CA GLY A 3 12.16 25.77 -21.53
C GLY A 3 11.96 24.80 -20.36
N GLY A 4 13.02 24.30 -19.72
CA GLY A 4 12.93 23.33 -18.62
C GLY A 4 12.09 23.78 -17.42
N ALA A 5 11.98 25.08 -17.16
CA ALA A 5 11.13 25.60 -16.08
C ALA A 5 9.63 25.30 -16.31
N TRP A 6 9.15 25.46 -17.55
CA TRP A 6 7.75 25.14 -17.91
C TRP A 6 7.48 23.64 -17.79
N ILE A 7 8.43 22.82 -18.21
CA ILE A 7 8.36 21.36 -18.06
C ILE A 7 8.34 20.97 -16.58
N ALA A 8 9.19 21.59 -15.75
CA ALA A 8 9.24 21.32 -14.31
C ALA A 8 7.91 21.67 -13.62
N ILE A 9 7.31 22.82 -13.93
CA ILE A 9 6.01 23.22 -13.37
C ILE A 9 4.94 22.19 -13.74
N ALA A 10 4.83 21.83 -15.02
CA ALA A 10 3.85 20.84 -15.47
C ALA A 10 4.08 19.47 -14.82
N PHE A 11 5.35 19.04 -14.74
CA PHE A 11 5.73 17.76 -14.13
C PHE A 11 5.36 17.71 -12.65
N PHE A 12 5.79 18.69 -11.85
CA PHE A 12 5.51 18.69 -10.40
C PHE A 12 4.03 18.91 -10.09
N PHE A 13 3.31 19.66 -10.91
CA PHE A 13 1.86 19.78 -10.79
C PHE A 13 1.16 18.43 -10.98
N LEU A 14 1.48 17.72 -12.06
CA LEU A 14 0.92 16.40 -12.35
C LEU A 14 1.34 15.36 -11.30
N LEU A 15 2.60 15.37 -10.89
CA LEU A 15 3.13 14.49 -9.85
C LEU A 15 2.40 14.73 -8.51
N SER A 16 2.16 15.98 -8.14
CA SER A 16 1.43 16.34 -6.91
C SER A 16 -0.04 15.91 -6.98
N ALA A 17 -0.70 16.07 -8.13
CA ALA A 17 -2.06 15.59 -8.33
C ALA A 17 -2.16 14.05 -8.21
N ALA A 18 -1.20 13.32 -8.79
CA ALA A 18 -1.11 11.86 -8.67
C ALA A 18 -0.84 11.41 -7.22
N ALA A 19 0.05 12.11 -6.51
CA ALA A 19 0.31 11.84 -5.10
C ALA A 19 -0.92 12.12 -4.21
N LEU A 20 -1.66 13.21 -4.47
CA LEU A 20 -2.85 13.56 -3.71
C LEU A 20 -3.95 12.52 -3.85
N THR A 21 -4.22 12.05 -5.06
CA THR A 21 -5.24 11.01 -5.30
C THR A 21 -4.89 9.69 -4.63
N SER A 22 -3.62 9.28 -4.66
CA SER A 22 -3.13 8.09 -3.96
C SER A 22 -3.25 8.22 -2.44
N ALA A 23 -2.89 9.38 -1.88
CA ALA A 23 -3.02 9.67 -0.46
C ALA A 23 -4.48 9.60 0.02
N VAL A 24 -5.42 10.12 -0.79
CA VAL A 24 -6.86 10.02 -0.48
C VAL A 24 -7.33 8.56 -0.44
N SER A 25 -6.92 7.72 -1.40
CA SER A 25 -7.27 6.29 -1.40
C SER A 25 -6.72 5.55 -0.18
N LEU A 26 -5.51 5.86 0.27
CA LEU A 26 -4.92 5.26 1.47
C LEU A 26 -5.63 5.70 2.76
N LEU A 27 -6.03 6.97 2.85
CA LEU A 27 -6.72 7.51 4.02
C LEU A 27 -8.16 7.02 4.16
N GLU A 28 -8.83 6.67 3.07
CA GLU A 28 -10.23 6.20 3.11
C GLU A 28 -10.39 4.88 3.85
N VAL A 29 -9.40 3.98 3.80
CA VAL A 29 -9.46 2.67 4.48
C VAL A 29 -9.67 2.81 6.00
N PRO A 30 -8.79 3.50 6.75
CA PRO A 30 -9.01 3.71 8.18
C PRO A 30 -10.21 4.62 8.49
N VAL A 31 -10.56 5.58 7.62
CA VAL A 31 -11.77 6.42 7.78
C VAL A 31 -13.04 5.56 7.72
N ALA A 32 -13.11 4.63 6.78
CA ALA A 32 -14.25 3.71 6.64
C ALA A 32 -14.38 2.80 7.87
N ILE A 33 -13.26 2.34 8.44
CA ILE A 33 -13.25 1.56 9.68
C ILE A 33 -13.75 2.40 10.86
N ALA A 34 -13.26 3.63 11.02
CA ALA A 34 -13.72 4.54 12.08
C ALA A 34 -15.22 4.86 11.95
N GLY A 35 -15.74 4.98 10.73
CA GLY A 35 -17.17 5.14 10.46
C GLY A 35 -18.01 3.95 10.93
N ARG A 36 -17.51 2.71 10.80
CA ARG A 36 -18.16 1.51 11.36
C ARG A 36 -18.18 1.48 12.88
N LEU A 37 -17.27 2.22 13.52
CA LEU A 37 -17.20 2.40 14.97
C LEU A 37 -18.03 3.59 15.48
N GLY A 38 -18.81 4.25 14.60
CA GLY A 38 -19.71 5.34 14.97
C GLY A 38 -19.09 6.74 14.94
N VAL A 39 -17.84 6.89 14.48
CA VAL A 39 -17.19 8.20 14.34
C VAL A 39 -17.69 8.89 13.06
N SER A 40 -17.94 10.20 13.12
CA SER A 40 -18.34 10.95 11.92
C SER A 40 -17.19 10.97 10.89
N ARG A 41 -17.53 10.85 9.60
CA ARG A 41 -16.53 10.77 8.50
C ARG A 41 -15.54 11.94 8.52
N ALA A 42 -16.03 13.16 8.73
CA ALA A 42 -15.20 14.36 8.77
C ALA A 42 -14.22 14.35 9.95
N SER A 43 -14.68 13.94 11.14
CA SER A 43 -13.82 13.84 12.32
C SER A 43 -12.76 12.75 12.15
N ALA A 44 -13.14 11.58 11.64
CA ALA A 44 -12.21 10.48 11.36
C ALA A 44 -11.15 10.92 10.35
N ALA A 45 -11.54 11.57 9.24
CA ALA A 45 -10.61 12.00 8.21
C ALA A 45 -9.56 12.98 8.74
N VAL A 46 -9.99 14.00 9.49
CA VAL A 46 -9.07 14.99 10.09
C VAL A 46 -8.15 14.33 11.11
N ALA A 47 -8.68 13.49 12.00
CA ALA A 47 -7.89 12.81 13.03
C ALA A 47 -6.83 11.90 12.41
N ILE A 48 -7.22 11.06 11.44
CA ILE A 48 -6.29 10.15 10.76
C ILE A 48 -5.26 10.92 9.93
N ALA A 49 -5.66 11.97 9.22
CA ALA A 49 -4.72 12.83 8.49
C ALA A 49 -3.68 13.46 9.42
N LEU A 50 -4.11 13.95 10.58
CA LEU A 50 -3.21 14.53 11.58
C LEU A 50 -2.27 13.48 12.17
N CYS A 51 -2.79 12.28 12.50
CA CYS A 51 -1.96 11.17 12.95
C CYS A 51 -0.92 10.77 11.90
N ALA A 52 -1.30 10.66 10.63
CA ALA A 52 -0.40 10.33 9.53
C ALA A 52 0.66 11.42 9.32
N PHE A 53 0.26 12.70 9.40
CA PHE A 53 1.19 13.83 9.32
C PHE A 53 2.23 13.78 10.45
N LEU A 54 1.78 13.60 11.69
CA LEU A 54 2.67 13.52 12.85
C LEU A 54 3.59 12.30 12.78
N ALA A 55 3.11 11.15 12.31
CA ALA A 55 3.92 9.96 12.08
C ALA A 55 4.95 10.15 10.95
N GLY A 56 4.65 10.99 9.95
CA GLY A 56 5.56 11.31 8.85
C GLY A 56 6.70 12.27 9.23
N VAL A 57 6.53 13.10 10.27
CA VAL A 57 7.55 14.07 10.71
C VAL A 57 8.88 13.40 11.07
N PRO A 58 8.93 12.35 11.93
CA PRO A 58 10.16 11.62 12.21
C PRO A 58 10.85 11.08 10.95
N SER A 59 10.08 10.53 10.00
CA SER A 59 10.60 9.99 8.75
C SER A 59 11.26 11.08 7.90
N ALA A 60 10.65 12.27 7.82
CA ALA A 60 11.21 13.42 7.11
C ALA A 60 12.48 13.95 7.78
N LEU A 61 12.50 14.00 9.13
CA LEU A 61 13.68 14.42 9.90
C LEU A 61 14.83 13.42 9.81
N GLY A 62 14.52 12.13 9.65
CA GLY A 62 15.50 11.06 9.45
C GLY A 62 16.42 11.36 8.26
N SER A 63 15.92 11.97 7.19
CA SER A 63 16.72 12.38 6.02
C SER A 63 17.59 13.62 6.22
N GLY A 64 17.55 14.24 7.40
CA GLY A 64 18.34 15.43 7.71
C GLY A 64 18.86 15.41 9.16
N PRO A 65 18.28 16.20 10.08
CA PRO A 65 18.82 16.34 11.45
C PRO A 65 18.89 15.05 12.26
N TRP A 66 18.01 14.08 11.98
CA TRP A 66 17.94 12.80 12.70
C TRP A 66 18.57 11.65 11.92
N ARG A 67 19.49 11.93 10.99
CA ARG A 67 20.15 10.90 10.18
C ARG A 67 20.92 9.86 10.99
N GLU A 68 21.39 10.21 12.18
CA GLU A 68 22.09 9.29 13.08
C GLU A 68 21.13 8.43 13.93
N VAL A 69 19.84 8.78 13.98
CA VAL A 69 18.82 7.99 14.67
C VAL A 69 18.43 6.82 13.78
N SER A 70 18.77 5.61 14.22
CA SER A 70 18.41 4.37 13.52
C SER A 70 17.39 3.57 14.31
N LEU A 71 16.48 2.92 13.59
CA LEU A 71 15.59 1.89 14.12
C LEU A 71 16.01 0.56 13.52
N ALA A 72 16.38 -0.40 14.37
CA ALA A 72 16.84 -1.74 13.94
C ALA A 72 17.95 -1.69 12.87
N GLY A 73 18.86 -0.72 12.97
CA GLY A 73 19.97 -0.53 12.02
C GLY A 73 19.60 0.17 10.71
N ARG A 74 18.34 0.59 10.52
CA ARG A 74 17.85 1.32 9.34
C ARG A 74 17.54 2.77 9.69
N GLN A 75 17.59 3.66 8.70
CA GLN A 75 17.08 5.02 8.88
C GLN A 75 15.56 4.97 9.16
N ILE A 76 15.00 5.98 9.83
CA ILE A 76 13.58 6.00 10.21
C ILE A 76 12.64 5.72 9.02
N LEU A 77 12.84 6.41 7.90
CA LEU A 77 12.02 6.23 6.71
C LEU A 77 12.15 4.79 6.15
N GLU A 78 13.37 4.28 6.05
CA GLU A 78 13.65 2.92 5.59
C GLU A 78 13.05 1.86 6.51
N ALA A 79 13.06 2.08 7.83
CA ALA A 79 12.47 1.15 8.79
C ALA A 79 10.94 1.08 8.64
N VAL A 80 10.29 2.22 8.42
CA VAL A 80 8.84 2.28 8.16
C VAL A 80 8.51 1.65 6.81
N ASP A 81 9.30 1.92 5.78
CA ASP A 81 9.12 1.36 4.44
C ASP A 81 9.29 -0.16 4.45
N PHE A 82 10.33 -0.67 5.12
CA PHE A 82 10.54 -2.11 5.32
C PHE A 82 9.33 -2.77 6.00
N LEU A 83 8.81 -2.16 7.06
CA LEU A 83 7.66 -2.72 7.77
C LEU A 83 6.39 -2.71 6.88
N ALA A 84 6.10 -1.61 6.23
CA ALA A 84 4.84 -1.43 5.49
C ALA A 84 4.89 -2.10 4.10
N ALA A 85 5.89 -1.79 3.31
CA ALA A 85 6.01 -2.16 1.90
C ALA A 85 6.63 -3.55 1.71
N ASP A 86 7.71 -3.87 2.43
CA ASP A 86 8.41 -5.13 2.21
C ASP A 86 7.82 -6.29 3.02
N LEU A 87 7.30 -6.02 4.22
CA LEU A 87 6.78 -7.07 5.10
C LEU A 87 5.24 -7.17 5.09
N LEU A 88 4.54 -6.11 5.51
CA LEU A 88 3.08 -6.18 5.71
C LEU A 88 2.31 -6.37 4.40
N LEU A 89 2.68 -5.66 3.33
CA LEU A 89 2.02 -5.76 2.03
C LEU A 89 2.07 -7.18 1.44
N PRO A 90 3.23 -7.86 1.36
CA PRO A 90 3.28 -9.25 0.89
C PRO A 90 2.55 -10.24 1.81
N VAL A 91 2.65 -10.07 3.13
CA VAL A 91 1.93 -10.93 4.10
C VAL A 91 0.42 -10.81 3.89
N VAL A 92 -0.11 -9.59 3.82
CA VAL A 92 -1.54 -9.38 3.54
C VAL A 92 -1.91 -9.90 2.16
N GLY A 93 -1.04 -9.71 1.16
CA GLY A 93 -1.21 -10.27 -0.19
C GLY A 93 -1.35 -11.79 -0.20
N ILE A 94 -0.52 -12.51 0.56
CA ILE A 94 -0.62 -13.98 0.73
C ILE A 94 -1.95 -14.34 1.39
N LEU A 95 -2.33 -13.67 2.47
CA LEU A 95 -3.59 -13.96 3.17
C LEU A 95 -4.81 -13.75 2.26
N VAL A 96 -4.84 -12.65 1.50
CA VAL A 96 -5.92 -12.34 0.57
C VAL A 96 -5.97 -13.34 -0.59
N THR A 97 -4.82 -13.71 -1.16
CA THR A 97 -4.75 -14.67 -2.28
C THR A 97 -5.07 -16.09 -1.84
N LEU A 98 -4.66 -16.51 -0.63
CA LEU A 98 -5.07 -17.77 -0.03
C LEU A 98 -6.57 -17.80 0.23
N PHE A 99 -7.13 -16.72 0.77
CA PHE A 99 -8.57 -16.61 0.97
C PHE A 99 -9.33 -16.73 -0.35
N ALA A 100 -8.99 -15.92 -1.35
CA ALA A 100 -9.69 -15.89 -2.63
C ALA A 100 -9.47 -17.15 -3.49
N GLY A 101 -8.30 -17.78 -3.40
CA GLY A 101 -7.92 -18.93 -4.24
C GLY A 101 -8.25 -20.30 -3.63
N TRP A 102 -8.37 -20.40 -2.31
CA TRP A 102 -8.53 -21.67 -1.59
C TRP A 102 -9.70 -21.71 -0.60
N VAL A 103 -10.03 -20.60 0.07
CA VAL A 103 -11.10 -20.58 1.08
C VAL A 103 -12.46 -20.23 0.48
N LEU A 104 -12.51 -19.24 -0.41
CA LEU A 104 -13.75 -18.82 -1.08
C LEU A 104 -14.18 -19.88 -2.10
N PRO A 105 -15.46 -20.30 -2.13
CA PRO A 105 -15.93 -21.26 -3.11
C PRO A 105 -15.66 -20.77 -4.53
N ARG A 106 -15.05 -21.63 -5.36
CA ARG A 106 -14.62 -21.29 -6.72
C ARG A 106 -15.72 -20.64 -7.56
N ASP A 107 -16.93 -21.18 -7.50
CA ASP A 107 -18.06 -20.65 -8.26
C ASP A 107 -18.46 -19.24 -7.80
N GLU A 108 -18.32 -18.94 -6.50
CA GLU A 108 -18.55 -17.62 -5.95
C GLU A 108 -17.46 -16.63 -6.39
N ALA A 109 -16.19 -17.05 -6.35
CA ALA A 109 -15.07 -16.26 -6.83
C ALA A 109 -15.20 -15.92 -8.33
N LEU A 110 -15.53 -16.90 -9.16
CA LEU A 110 -15.71 -16.72 -10.61
C LEU A 110 -16.94 -15.85 -10.94
N ARG A 111 -18.00 -15.92 -10.13
CA ARG A 111 -19.19 -15.07 -10.33
C ARG A 111 -18.93 -13.60 -10.01
N HIS A 112 -18.15 -13.31 -8.97
CA HIS A 112 -17.92 -11.94 -8.50
C HIS A 112 -16.71 -11.25 -9.16
N CYS A 113 -15.85 -11.99 -9.90
CA CYS A 113 -14.67 -11.41 -10.54
C CYS A 113 -14.97 -10.48 -11.73
N GLY A 114 -16.17 -10.54 -12.32
CA GLY A 114 -16.56 -9.69 -13.45
C GLY A 114 -15.84 -9.99 -14.78
N LEU A 115 -15.13 -11.12 -14.88
CA LEU A 115 -14.32 -11.48 -16.06
C LEU A 115 -15.05 -12.51 -16.96
N PRO A 116 -14.78 -12.52 -18.29
CA PRO A 116 -15.25 -13.57 -19.17
C PRO A 116 -14.66 -14.93 -18.77
N ARG A 117 -15.42 -16.02 -18.99
CA ARG A 117 -15.11 -17.37 -18.49
C ARG A 117 -13.63 -17.79 -18.60
N PRO A 118 -12.95 -17.74 -19.77
CA PRO A 118 -11.56 -18.21 -19.85
C PRO A 118 -10.61 -17.36 -19.00
N LEU A 119 -10.81 -16.04 -18.97
CA LEU A 119 -10.00 -15.12 -18.19
C LEU A 119 -10.27 -15.25 -16.68
N ALA A 120 -11.52 -15.51 -16.29
CA ALA A 120 -11.88 -15.79 -14.90
C ALA A 120 -11.17 -17.04 -14.36
N HIS A 121 -11.06 -18.09 -15.18
CA HIS A 121 -10.34 -19.31 -14.81
C HIS A 121 -8.83 -19.08 -14.69
N ALA A 122 -8.24 -18.33 -15.63
CA ALA A 122 -6.83 -17.95 -15.57
C ALA A 122 -6.53 -17.06 -14.35
N TRP A 123 -7.38 -16.08 -14.06
CA TRP A 123 -7.30 -15.21 -12.88
C TRP A 123 -7.36 -16.02 -11.59
N HIS A 124 -8.32 -16.94 -11.46
CA HIS A 124 -8.42 -17.80 -10.28
C HIS A 124 -7.19 -18.71 -10.12
N ALA A 125 -6.65 -19.27 -11.22
CA ALA A 125 -5.42 -20.05 -11.18
C ALA A 125 -4.21 -19.18 -10.74
N ALA A 126 -4.14 -17.94 -11.21
CA ALA A 126 -3.12 -16.98 -10.80
C ALA A 126 -3.22 -16.65 -9.31
N LEU A 127 -4.43 -16.40 -8.78
CA LEU A 127 -4.64 -16.16 -7.35
C LEU A 127 -4.29 -17.38 -6.49
N ARG A 128 -4.54 -18.59 -7.00
CA ARG A 128 -4.31 -19.82 -6.25
C ARG A 128 -2.83 -20.20 -6.15
N TYR A 129 -2.06 -19.92 -7.20
CA TYR A 129 -0.67 -20.40 -7.32
C TYR A 129 0.33 -19.27 -7.57
N LEU A 130 0.14 -18.46 -8.62
CA LEU A 130 1.16 -17.49 -9.07
C LEU A 130 1.34 -16.35 -8.07
N ALA A 131 0.26 -15.70 -7.65
CA ALA A 131 0.28 -14.56 -6.74
C ALA A 131 0.84 -14.90 -5.34
N PRO A 132 0.39 -15.96 -4.65
CA PRO A 132 0.97 -16.31 -3.35
C PRO A 132 2.42 -16.79 -3.47
N ALA A 133 2.79 -17.49 -4.57
CA ALA A 133 4.18 -17.88 -4.80
C ALA A 133 5.09 -16.66 -5.01
N ALA A 134 4.65 -15.66 -5.78
CA ALA A 134 5.42 -14.44 -6.00
C ALA A 134 5.64 -13.67 -4.68
N MET A 135 4.59 -13.49 -3.88
CA MET A 135 4.69 -12.83 -2.57
C MET A 135 5.53 -13.64 -1.56
N LEU A 136 5.50 -14.98 -1.65
CA LEU A 136 6.36 -15.83 -0.83
C LEU A 136 7.83 -15.68 -1.23
N VAL A 137 8.11 -15.63 -2.53
CA VAL A 137 9.47 -15.37 -3.04
C VAL A 137 9.98 -14.02 -2.55
N THR A 138 9.16 -12.95 -2.59
CA THR A 138 9.60 -11.64 -2.08
C THR A 138 9.93 -11.68 -0.60
N LEU A 139 9.13 -12.38 0.22
CA LEU A 139 9.41 -12.54 1.65
C LEU A 139 10.65 -13.41 1.92
N ILE A 140 10.90 -14.43 1.10
CA ILE A 140 12.09 -15.27 1.21
C ILE A 140 13.33 -14.45 0.87
N THR A 141 13.33 -13.71 -0.24
CA THR A 141 14.45 -12.83 -0.62
C THR A 141 14.74 -11.82 0.49
N LEU A 142 13.70 -11.21 1.07
CA LEU A 142 13.81 -10.28 2.19
C LEU A 142 14.48 -10.91 3.43
N ALA A 143 14.33 -12.21 3.67
CA ALA A 143 14.95 -12.89 4.80
C ALA A 143 16.46 -13.15 4.61
N PHE A 144 16.97 -12.98 3.39
CA PHE A 144 18.38 -13.19 3.05
C PHE A 144 19.16 -11.88 2.81
N ASP A 145 18.48 -10.72 2.86
CA ASP A 145 19.06 -9.37 2.79
C ASP A 145 19.24 -8.74 4.18
#